data_AF-A0A428Y3A7-F1
#
_entry.id   AF-A0A428Y3A7-F1
#
_cell.length_a   1.000
_cell.length_b   1.000
_cell.length_c   1.000
_cell.angle_alpha   90.00
_cell.angle_beta   90.00
_cell.angle_gamma   90.00
#
_symmetry.space_group_name_H-M   'P 1'
#
loop_
_entity.id
_entity.type
_entity.pdbx_description
1 polymer ?
#
loop_
_entity_poly.entity_id
_entity_poly.type
_entity_poly.pdbx_seq_one_letter_code
_entity_poly.pdbx_strand_id
1 'polypeptide(L)' 'MPGLAVLRDSPGGVTVEYATTGTGARITYDSGDTTVVAALHDWFDAQVGDHGAHATPGAPSEASPSPAGR' A
#
# COMPACT_ATOMS: atom_id res chain seq x y z
N MET A 1 7.49 -4.69 -14.39
CA MET A 1 6.23 -4.57 -13.61
C MET A 1 5.78 -3.13 -13.67
N PRO A 2 4.50 -2.86 -14.00
CA PRO A 2 3.91 -1.52 -13.89
C PRO A 2 4.21 -0.87 -12.53
N GLY A 3 4.29 0.47 -12.50
CA GLY A 3 4.62 1.24 -11.29
C GLY A 3 6.08 1.18 -10.82
N LEU A 4 6.79 0.06 -11.01
CA LEU A 4 8.11 -0.17 -10.40
C LEU A 4 9.19 0.84 -10.80
N ALA A 5 9.18 1.35 -12.04
CA ALA A 5 10.16 2.35 -12.48
C ALA A 5 9.99 3.67 -11.71
N VAL A 6 8.76 4.17 -11.61
CA VAL A 6 8.43 5.39 -10.86
C VAL A 6 8.82 5.27 -9.39
N LEU A 7 8.56 4.11 -8.77
CA LEU A 7 8.92 3.86 -7.37
C LEU A 7 10.45 3.87 -7.15
N ARG A 8 11.22 3.31 -8.10
CA ARG A 8 12.69 3.32 -8.03
C ARG A 8 13.28 4.72 -8.16
N ASP A 9 12.63 5.56 -8.95
CA ASP A 9 13.07 6.93 -9.21
C ASP A 9 12.57 7.94 -8.15
N SER A 10 11.80 7.47 -7.15
CA SER A 10 11.21 8.29 -6.08
C SER A 10 11.77 7.94 -4.68
N PRO A 11 13.09 8.01 -4.44
CA PRO A 11 13.67 7.70 -3.15
C PRO A 11 13.15 8.65 -2.06
N GLY A 12 12.63 8.09 -0.96
CA GLY A 12 11.99 8.86 0.11
C GLY A 12 10.58 9.37 -0.23
N GLY A 13 10.04 9.01 -1.41
CA GLY A 13 8.68 9.37 -1.82
C GLY A 13 7.58 8.53 -1.18
N VAL A 14 7.93 7.49 -0.42
CA VAL A 14 6.98 6.62 0.28
C VAL A 14 7.42 6.43 1.72
N THR A 15 6.52 6.67 2.67
CA THR A 15 6.65 6.23 4.05
C THR A 15 6.02 4.85 4.18
N VAL A 16 6.71 3.95 4.89
CA VAL A 16 6.22 2.59 5.13
C VAL A 16 6.12 2.35 6.62
N GLU A 17 4.92 2.03 7.09
CA GLU A 17 4.66 1.71 8.50
C GLU A 17 4.21 0.27 8.63
N TYR A 18 4.81 -0.46 9.58
CA TYR A 18 4.40 -1.80 9.94
C TYR A 18 3.75 -1.78 11.34
N ALA A 19 2.61 -2.44 11.47
CA ALA A 19 1.94 -2.64 12.75
C ALA A 19 1.45 -4.08 12.89
N THR A 20 1.72 -4.70 14.04
CA THR A 20 1.09 -5.97 14.43
C THR A 20 -0.38 -5.72 14.76
N THR A 21 -1.26 -6.63 14.32
CA THR A 21 -2.69 -6.61 14.67
C THR A 21 -3.04 -7.87 15.45
N GLY A 22 -4.22 -7.92 16.08
CA GLY A 22 -4.66 -9.10 16.84
C GLY A 22 -4.78 -10.38 16.02
N THR A 23 -4.81 -10.29 14.68
CA THR A 23 -4.98 -11.41 13.75
C THR A 23 -3.87 -11.50 12.71
N GLY A 24 -2.79 -10.73 12.84
CA GLY A 24 -1.70 -10.70 11.87
C GLY A 24 -0.91 -9.40 11.92
N ALA A 25 -0.71 -8.78 10.76
CA ALA A 25 -0.04 -7.50 10.66
C ALA A 25 -0.61 -6.67 9.51
N ARG A 26 -0.39 -5.36 9.58
CA ARG A 26 -0.70 -4.38 8.55
C ARG A 26 0.60 -3.68 8.15
N ILE A 27 0.76 -3.47 6.85
CA ILE A 27 1.75 -2.53 6.30
C ILE A 27 0.97 -1.40 5.62
N THR A 28 1.26 -0.17 6.01
CA THR A 28 0.71 1.04 5.39
C THR A 28 1.79 1.68 4.54
N TYR A 29 1.46 2.00 3.29
CA TYR A 29 2.30 2.80 2.40
C TYR A 29 1.62 4.16 2.24
N ASP A 30 2.34 5.23 2.56
CA ASP A 30 1.83 6.60 2.49
C ASP A 30 2.73 7.47 1.61
N SER A 31 2.11 8.37 0.85
CA SER A 31 2.81 9.37 0.05
C SER A 31 1.92 10.59 -0.17
N GLY A 32 2.54 11.78 -0.14
CA GLY A 32 1.89 13.02 -0.57
C GLY A 32 1.92 13.25 -2.09
N ASP A 33 2.65 12.42 -2.85
CA ASP A 33 2.73 12.52 -4.31
C ASP A 33 1.74 11.55 -4.96
N THR A 34 0.73 12.10 -5.65
CA THR A 34 -0.31 11.32 -6.32
C THR A 34 0.23 10.42 -7.44
N THR A 35 1.37 10.78 -8.04
CA THR A 35 2.05 9.94 -9.05
C THR A 35 2.65 8.70 -8.39
N VAL A 36 3.24 8.87 -7.21
CA VAL A 36 3.78 7.75 -6.42
C VAL A 36 2.66 6.86 -5.89
N VAL A 37 1.54 7.43 -5.45
CA VAL A 37 0.34 6.67 -5.06
C VAL A 37 -0.17 5.81 -6.22
N ALA A 38 -0.32 6.38 -7.42
CA ALA A 38 -0.76 5.62 -8.59
C ALA A 38 0.23 4.48 -8.93
N ALA A 39 1.53 4.76 -8.86
CA ALA A 39 2.57 3.74 -9.10
C ALA A 39 2.56 2.60 -8.07
N LEU A 40 2.24 2.89 -6.80
CA LEU A 40 2.05 1.85 -5.76
C LEU A 40 0.87 0.94 -6.12
N HIS A 41 -0.27 1.50 -6.54
CA HIS A 41 -1.43 0.73 -6.96
C HIS A 41 -1.11 -0.17 -8.16
N ASP A 42 -0.52 0.39 -9.22
CA ASP A 42 -0.11 -0.35 -10.43
C ASP A 42 0.85 -1.50 -10.08
N TRP A 43 1.77 -1.26 -9.16
CA TRP A 43 2.73 -2.28 -8.73
C TRP A 43 2.06 -3.39 -7.93
N PHE A 44 1.18 -3.07 -6.98
CA PHE A 44 0.44 -4.08 -6.20
C PHE A 44 -0.50 -4.92 -7.07
N ASP A 45 -1.24 -4.31 -7.99
CA ASP A 45 -2.11 -5.02 -8.91
C ASP A 45 -1.32 -6.02 -9.77
N ALA A 46 -0.12 -5.63 -10.21
CA ALA A 46 0.79 -6.52 -10.92
C ALA A 46 1.29 -7.67 -10.06
N GLN A 47 1.54 -7.47 -8.75
CA GLN A 47 1.93 -8.56 -7.83
C GLN A 47 0.80 -9.58 -7.65
N VAL A 48 -0.45 -9.12 -7.52
CA VAL A 48 -1.62 -9.98 -7.35
C VAL A 48 -1.85 -10.84 -8.61
N GLY A 49 -1.67 -10.26 -9.81
CA GLY A 49 -1.80 -10.98 -11.07
C GLY A 49 -0.71 -12.03 -11.30
N ASP A 50 0.54 -11.73 -10.96
CA ASP A 50 1.71 -12.60 -11.22
C ASP A 50 1.81 -13.77 -10.22
N HIS A 51 1.28 -13.61 -9.01
CA HIS A 51 1.32 -14.64 -7.95
C HIS A 51 0.01 -15.44 -7.76
N GLY A 52 -0.99 -15.24 -8.64
CA GLY A 52 -2.13 -16.14 -8.80
C GLY A 52 -3.04 -16.34 -7.58
N ALA A 53 -3.93 -17.35 -7.66
CA ALA A 53 -5.14 -17.56 -6.81
C ALA A 53 -4.96 -17.67 -5.28
N HIS A 54 -3.76 -17.47 -4.76
CA HIS A 54 -3.45 -17.41 -3.33
C HIS A 54 -3.32 -15.97 -2.79
N ALA A 55 -3.34 -14.96 -3.68
CA ALA A 55 -3.40 -13.55 -3.32
C ALA A 55 -4.85 -13.06 -3.33
N THR A 56 -5.36 -12.64 -2.16
CA THR A 56 -6.64 -11.94 -2.07
C THR A 56 -6.40 -10.44 -2.38
N PRO A 57 -7.21 -9.79 -3.24
CA PRO A 57 -7.19 -8.34 -3.37
C PRO A 57 -7.37 -7.70 -2.00
N GLY A 58 -6.56 -6.67 -1.70
CA GLY A 58 -6.75 -5.89 -0.47
C GLY A 58 -8.16 -5.28 -0.47
N ALA A 59 -8.91 -5.45 0.62
CA ALA A 59 -10.12 -4.68 0.82
C ALA A 59 -9.74 -3.19 0.83
N PRO A 60 -10.59 -2.29 0.29
CA PRO A 60 -10.35 -0.85 0.40
C PRO A 60 -10.12 -0.49 1.86
N SER A 61 -9.12 0.36 2.13
CA SER A 61 -8.83 0.80 3.49
C SER A 61 -10.09 1.46 4.06
N GLU A 62 -10.75 0.80 5.02
CA GLU A 62 -11.69 1.50 5.87
C GLU A 62 -10.91 2.63 6.55
N ALA A 63 -11.39 3.86 6.39
CA ALA A 63 -10.83 5.00 7.11
C ALA A 63 -10.85 4.65 8.59
N SER A 64 -9.67 4.67 9.24
CA SER A 64 -9.60 4.43 10.67
C SER A 64 -10.48 5.48 11.35
N PRO A 65 -11.45 5.09 12.21
CA PRO A 65 -12.26 6.08 12.90
C PRO A 65 -11.31 6.96 13.73
N SER A 66 -11.43 8.27 13.55
CA SER A 66 -10.71 9.23 14.38
C SER A 66 -10.98 8.92 15.85
N PRO A 67 -9.94 8.87 16.72
CA PRO A 67 -10.19 8.73 18.15
C PRO A 67 -10.98 9.97 18.60
N ALA A 68 -12.22 9.75 19.04
CA ALA A 68 -13.02 10.79 19.67
C ALA A 68 -12.23 11.31 20.87
N GLY A 69 -11.96 12.62 20.87
CA GLY A 69 -11.18 13.30 21.89
C GLY A 69 -11.71 13.03 23.29
N ARG A 70 -10.76 12.82 24.21
CA ARG A 70 -10.97 12.98 25.65
C ARG A 70 -10.70 14.42 26.05
#